data_AF-A0A9W7CMY5-F1
#
_entry.id   AF-A0A9W7CMY5-F1
#
_cell.length_a   1.000
_cell.length_b   1.000
_cell.length_c   1.000
_cell.angle_alpha   90.00
_cell.angle_beta   90.00
_cell.angle_gamma   90.00
#
_symmetry.space_group_name_H-M   'P 1'
#
loop_
_entity.id
_entity.type
_entity.pdbx_description
1 polymer ?
#
loop_
_entity_poly.entity_id
_entity_poly.type
_entity_poly.pdbx_seq_one_letter_code
_entity_poly.pdbx_strand_id
1 'polypeptide(L)'
;MSGTHFAMDADGDVEMSIPQPIFEVIKAPELASWEHAALVEWCREWERYEEKMCNRSSTTGETYDNVVATVKGSVRRQTLKNLAKYVLKKPIASVTDAVIMGAVVSRCHTLKNKFVPDVTSLFRANLKIDPSIDD
;
A
#
# COMPACT_ATOMS: atom_id res chain seq x y z
N MET A 1 -38.14 -8.93 25.60
CA MET A 1 -37.36 -9.80 24.71
C MET A 1 -37.85 -9.52 23.30
N SER A 2 -37.23 -8.58 22.57
CA SER A 2 -37.62 -8.29 21.18
C SER A 2 -36.94 -9.30 20.26
N GLY A 3 -37.73 -10.23 19.73
CA GLY A 3 -37.28 -11.13 18.67
C GLY A 3 -37.17 -10.35 17.36
N THR A 4 -36.03 -10.50 16.68
CA THR A 4 -35.81 -10.08 15.30
C THR A 4 -36.82 -10.77 14.39
N HIS A 5 -37.78 -10.01 13.85
CA HIS A 5 -38.73 -10.53 12.87
C HIS A 5 -38.04 -10.55 11.51
N PHE A 6 -37.77 -11.74 10.96
CA PHE A 6 -37.27 -11.89 9.59
C PHE A 6 -38.43 -11.67 8.60
N ALA A 7 -38.13 -11.05 7.46
CA ALA A 7 -39.10 -10.95 6.36
C ALA A 7 -39.28 -12.34 5.73
N MET A 8 -40.52 -12.71 5.44
CA MET A 8 -40.88 -13.98 4.83
C MET A 8 -41.46 -13.73 3.44
N ASP A 9 -41.11 -14.57 2.46
CA ASP A 9 -41.65 -14.51 1.11
C ASP A 9 -43.07 -15.11 1.03
N ALA A 10 -43.64 -15.13 -0.18
CA ALA A 10 -44.99 -15.61 -0.42
C ALA A 10 -45.19 -17.11 -0.09
N ASP A 11 -44.10 -17.87 -0.03
CA ASP A 11 -44.09 -19.30 0.28
C ASP A 11 -43.86 -19.57 1.79
N GLY A 12 -43.66 -18.49 2.57
CA GLY A 12 -43.40 -18.55 4.01
C GLY A 12 -41.94 -18.83 4.36
N ASP A 13 -41.06 -18.83 3.36
CA ASP A 13 -39.62 -18.97 3.56
C ASP A 13 -39.02 -17.62 3.93
N VAL A 14 -37.90 -17.63 4.66
CA VAL A 14 -37.20 -16.39 5.04
C VAL A 14 -36.59 -15.77 3.78
N GLU A 15 -36.90 -14.50 3.54
CA GLU A 15 -36.34 -13.74 2.42
C GLU A 15 -34.83 -13.51 2.69
N MET A 16 -33.99 -14.28 2.01
CA MET A 16 -32.52 -14.22 2.13
C MET A 16 -31.95 -13.05 1.30
N SER A 17 -32.40 -11.83 1.56
CA SER A 17 -31.97 -10.61 0.85
C SER A 17 -30.52 -10.21 1.15
N ILE A 18 -29.92 -10.81 2.18
CA ILE A 18 -28.55 -10.53 2.61
C ILE A 18 -27.68 -11.74 2.28
N PRO A 19 -26.78 -11.67 1.29
CA PRO A 19 -25.84 -12.75 1.03
C PRO A 19 -25.03 -13.04 2.29
N GLN A 20 -24.89 -14.32 2.64
CA GLN A 20 -24.17 -14.74 3.84
C GLN A 20 -22.72 -14.19 3.81
N PRO A 21 -22.24 -13.54 4.89
CA PRO A 21 -20.89 -12.98 4.91
C PRO A 21 -19.84 -14.07 4.75
N ILE A 22 -19.03 -13.98 3.71
CA ILE A 22 -17.85 -14.84 3.54
C ILE A 22 -16.77 -14.33 4.49
N PHE A 23 -16.46 -15.11 5.54
CA PHE A 23 -15.42 -14.80 6.52
C PHE A 23 -14.01 -15.10 5.99
N GLU A 24 -13.66 -14.59 4.80
CA GLU A 24 -12.26 -14.63 4.37
C GLU A 24 -11.45 -13.69 5.29
N VAL A 25 -10.50 -14.25 6.03
CA VAL A 25 -9.60 -13.47 6.88
C VAL A 25 -8.66 -12.68 5.96
N ILE A 26 -9.06 -11.44 5.65
CA ILE A 26 -8.24 -10.50 4.89
C ILE A 26 -7.06 -10.09 5.78
N LYS A 27 -5.88 -10.64 5.50
CA LYS A 27 -4.64 -10.36 6.23
C LYS A 27 -3.89 -9.19 5.61
N ALA A 28 -3.39 -8.29 6.45
CA ALA A 28 -2.52 -7.21 6.00
C ALA A 28 -1.17 -7.76 5.49
N PRO A 29 -0.61 -7.19 4.40
CA PRO A 29 0.66 -7.64 3.85
C PRO A 29 1.82 -7.27 4.78
N GLU A 30 2.76 -8.20 5.00
CA GLU A 30 3.90 -7.97 5.88
C GLU A 30 5.05 -7.29 5.12
N LEU A 31 5.49 -6.12 5.58
CA LEU A 31 6.71 -5.49 5.06
C LEU A 31 7.94 -6.18 5.65
N ALA A 32 8.40 -7.23 4.96
CA ALA A 32 9.47 -8.10 5.42
C ALA A 32 10.88 -7.52 5.16
N SER A 33 11.08 -6.75 4.09
CA SER A 33 12.38 -6.16 3.75
C SER A 33 12.25 -4.70 3.32
N TRP A 34 13.35 -3.95 3.34
CA TRP A 34 13.41 -2.55 2.91
C TRP A 34 14.01 -2.39 1.50
N GLU A 35 14.07 -3.48 0.73
CA GLU A 35 14.55 -3.45 -0.66
C GLU A 35 13.53 -2.79 -1.58
N HIS A 36 13.97 -2.18 -2.68
CA HIS A 36 13.06 -1.44 -3.55
C HIS A 36 11.96 -2.33 -4.15
N ALA A 37 12.31 -3.53 -4.63
CA ALA A 37 11.33 -4.47 -5.18
C ALA A 37 10.28 -4.87 -4.14
N ALA A 38 10.70 -5.18 -2.92
CA ALA A 38 9.80 -5.54 -1.83
C ALA A 38 8.89 -4.37 -1.42
N LEU A 39 9.39 -3.13 -1.47
CA LEU A 39 8.58 -1.94 -1.17
C LEU A 39 7.51 -1.69 -2.25
N VAL A 40 7.87 -1.86 -3.53
CA VAL A 40 6.92 -1.71 -4.64
C VAL A 40 5.83 -2.80 -4.58
N GLU A 41 6.23 -4.04 -4.30
CA GLU A 41 5.28 -5.14 -4.12
C GLU A 41 4.38 -4.91 -2.91
N TRP A 42 4.95 -4.53 -1.77
CA TRP A 42 4.18 -4.23 -0.57
C TRP A 42 3.21 -3.07 -0.78
N CYS A 43 3.58 -2.00 -1.50
CA CYS A 43 2.64 -0.92 -1.86
C CYS A 43 1.44 -1.45 -2.64
N ARG A 44 1.68 -2.28 -3.67
CA ARG A 44 0.62 -2.89 -4.49
C ARG A 44 -0.30 -3.78 -3.66
N GLU A 45 0.27 -4.55 -2.74
CA GLU A 45 -0.49 -5.42 -1.84
C GLU A 45 -1.26 -4.62 -0.78
N TRP A 46 -0.70 -3.52 -0.29
CA TRP A 46 -1.34 -2.63 0.68
C TRP A 46 -2.56 -1.95 0.07
N GLU A 47 -2.47 -1.45 -1.16
CA GLU A 47 -3.60 -0.88 -1.90
C GLU A 47 -4.73 -1.91 -2.08
N ARG A 48 -4.40 -3.14 -2.49
CA ARG A 48 -5.37 -4.24 -2.61
C ARG A 48 -6.00 -4.61 -1.28
N TYR A 49 -5.22 -4.56 -0.20
CA TYR A 49 -5.71 -4.81 1.14
C TYR A 49 -6.71 -3.73 1.56
N GLU A 50 -6.39 -2.45 1.39
CA GLU A 50 -7.29 -1.33 1.69
C GLU A 50 -8.59 -1.42 0.89
N GLU A 51 -8.53 -1.75 -0.40
CA GLU A 51 -9.72 -1.94 -1.24
C GLU A 51 -10.64 -3.05 -0.70
N LYS A 52 -10.06 -4.20 -0.34
CA LYS A 52 -10.82 -5.31 0.27
C LYS A 52 -11.44 -4.92 1.62
N MET A 53 -10.72 -4.16 2.42
CA MET A 53 -11.18 -3.72 3.74
C MET A 53 -12.27 -2.64 3.62
N CYS A 54 -12.18 -1.76 2.62
CA CYS A 54 -13.21 -0.80 2.28
C CYS A 54 -14.50 -1.53 1.88
N ASN A 55 -14.42 -2.47 0.93
CA ASN A 55 -15.56 -3.28 0.49
C ASN A 55 -16.25 -4.04 1.64
N ARG A 56 -15.46 -4.62 2.55
CA ARG A 56 -16.00 -5.28 3.75
C ARG A 56 -16.69 -4.28 4.67
N SER A 57 -16.05 -3.15 4.98
CA SER A 57 -16.65 -2.12 5.84
C SER A 57 -17.99 -1.61 5.29
N SER A 58 -18.11 -1.45 3.97
CA SER A 58 -19.37 -1.07 3.30
C SER A 58 -20.45 -2.13 3.39
N THR A 59 -20.08 -3.42 3.42
CA THR A 59 -21.03 -4.55 3.46
C THR A 59 -21.48 -4.90 4.88
N THR A 60 -20.59 -4.78 5.87
CA THR A 60 -20.83 -5.19 7.27
C THR A 60 -21.25 -4.02 8.17
N GLY A 61 -21.03 -2.77 7.76
CA GLY A 61 -21.32 -1.58 8.58
C GLY A 61 -20.33 -1.33 9.72
N GLU A 62 -19.17 -2.00 9.70
CA GLU A 62 -18.09 -1.79 10.66
C GLU A 62 -17.34 -0.48 10.35
N THR A 63 -16.89 0.23 11.39
CA THR A 63 -16.03 1.41 11.22
C THR A 63 -14.65 1.00 10.73
N TYR A 64 -14.31 1.36 9.49
CA TYR A 64 -13.06 1.05 8.78
C TYR A 64 -11.78 1.12 9.65
N ASP A 65 -11.65 2.15 10.48
CA ASP A 65 -10.47 2.37 11.35
C ASP A 65 -10.24 1.25 12.37
N ASN A 66 -11.29 0.56 12.81
CA ASN A 66 -11.15 -0.56 13.75
C ASN A 66 -10.73 -1.86 13.05
N VAL A 67 -10.92 -1.91 11.74
CA VAL A 67 -10.82 -3.13 10.96
C VAL A 67 -9.45 -3.20 10.26
N VAL A 68 -8.93 -2.05 9.84
CA VAL A 68 -7.67 -1.92 9.11
C VAL A 68 -6.46 -2.05 10.03
N ALA A 69 -5.47 -2.83 9.59
CA ALA A 69 -4.20 -2.95 10.28
C ALA A 69 -3.42 -1.64 10.21
N THR A 70 -2.74 -1.27 11.30
CA THR A 70 -1.80 -0.15 11.28
C THR A 70 -0.63 -0.45 10.35
N VAL A 71 -0.14 0.56 9.65
CA VAL A 71 1.06 0.45 8.80
C VAL A 71 2.24 0.01 9.65
N LYS A 72 2.41 0.55 10.86
CA LYS A 72 3.45 0.11 11.79
C LYS A 72 3.28 -1.35 12.20
N GLY A 73 2.05 -1.84 12.35
CA GLY A 73 1.74 -3.22 12.68
C GLY A 73 2.02 -4.21 11.55
N SER A 74 2.01 -3.74 10.30
CA SER A 74 2.33 -4.56 9.12
C SER A 74 3.82 -4.65 8.82
N VAL A 75 4.67 -3.83 9.46
CA VAL A 75 6.13 -3.93 9.31
C VAL A 75 6.71 -5.03 10.21
N ARG A 76 7.50 -5.93 9.62
CA ARG A 76 8.26 -6.94 10.37
C ARG A 76 9.10 -6.27 11.45
N ARG A 77 9.11 -6.82 12.68
CA ARG A 77 9.82 -6.22 13.83
C ARG A 77 11.27 -5.84 13.54
N GLN A 78 12.04 -6.72 12.88
CA GLN A 78 13.44 -6.44 12.55
C GLN A 78 13.57 -5.30 11.53
N THR A 79 12.69 -5.29 10.52
CA THR A 79 12.62 -4.26 9.50
C THR A 79 12.23 -2.92 10.10
N LEU A 80 11.29 -2.90 11.05
CA LEU A 80 10.89 -1.69 11.78
C LEU A 80 12.04 -1.13 12.63
N LYS A 81 12.80 -1.99 13.32
CA LYS A 81 14.00 -1.57 14.07
C LYS A 81 15.03 -0.92 13.16
N ASN A 82 15.32 -1.55 12.01
CA ASN A 82 16.27 -1.06 11.03
C ASN A 82 15.80 0.26 10.41
N LEU A 83 14.51 0.35 10.05
CA LEU A 83 13.88 1.54 9.50
C LEU A 83 13.99 2.73 10.47
N ALA A 84 13.59 2.52 11.72
CA ALA A 84 13.62 3.54 12.76
C ALA A 84 15.05 4.08 12.98
N LYS A 85 16.04 3.18 13.06
CA LYS A 85 17.44 3.53 13.31
C LYS A 85 18.13 4.20 12.13
N TYR A 86 18.06 3.60 10.95
CA TYR A 86 18.90 3.97 9.81
C TYR A 86 18.24 4.94 8.83
N VAL A 87 16.93 4.85 8.65
CA VAL A 87 16.20 5.65 7.67
C VAL A 87 15.54 6.86 8.34
N LEU A 88 14.76 6.61 9.38
CA LEU A 88 13.96 7.65 10.05
C LEU A 88 14.77 8.42 11.10
N LYS A 89 15.86 7.82 11.63
CA LYS A 89 16.70 8.36 12.71
C LYS A 89 15.87 8.81 13.92
N LYS A 90 14.87 8.01 14.28
CA LYS A 90 13.89 8.30 15.35
C LYS A 90 13.71 7.07 16.26
N PRO A 91 13.38 7.26 17.54
CA PRO A 91 13.03 6.15 18.42
C PRO A 91 11.76 5.44 17.91
N ILE A 92 11.69 4.12 18.05
CA ILE A 92 10.55 3.31 17.56
C ILE A 92 9.21 3.79 18.16
N ALA A 93 9.22 4.35 19.37
CA ALA A 93 8.05 4.93 20.02
C ALA A 93 7.46 6.12 19.25
N SER A 94 8.29 6.96 18.62
CA SER A 94 7.83 8.13 17.86
C SER A 94 7.58 7.86 16.37
N VAL A 95 7.81 6.63 15.92
CA VAL A 95 7.48 6.20 14.55
C VAL A 95 5.97 6.00 14.46
N THR A 96 5.32 6.78 13.60
CA THR A 96 3.89 6.69 13.27
C THR A 96 3.67 6.07 11.89
N ASP A 97 2.46 5.61 11.62
CA ASP A 97 2.06 5.03 10.34
C ASP A 97 2.32 5.99 9.17
N ALA A 98 1.96 7.27 9.34
CA ALA A 98 2.21 8.32 8.35
C ALA A 98 3.69 8.50 8.02
N VAL A 99 4.58 8.41 9.04
CA VAL A 99 6.03 8.52 8.85
C VAL A 99 6.57 7.31 8.07
N ILE A 100 6.08 6.11 8.35
CA ILE A 100 6.47 4.90 7.62
C ILE A 100 5.98 5.00 6.17
N MET A 101 4.70 5.30 5.97
CA MET A 101 4.11 5.39 4.63
C MET A 101 4.82 6.45 3.77
N GLY A 102 5.10 7.63 4.33
CA GLY A 102 5.85 8.67 3.63
C GLY A 102 7.26 8.21 3.21
N ALA A 103 7.95 7.43 4.05
CA ALA A 103 9.27 6.88 3.72
C ALA A 103 9.20 5.79 2.62
N VAL A 104 8.17 4.93 2.66
CA VAL A 104 7.92 3.92 1.63
C VAL A 104 7.66 4.60 0.28
N VAL A 105 6.68 5.51 0.23
CA VAL A 105 6.29 6.25 -0.97
C VAL A 105 7.49 6.99 -1.57
N SER A 106 8.22 7.76 -0.75
CA SER A 106 9.43 8.47 -1.19
C SER A 106 10.45 7.53 -1.85
N ARG A 107 10.71 6.37 -1.23
CA ARG A 107 11.67 5.39 -1.77
C ARG A 107 11.17 4.70 -3.04
N CYS A 108 9.87 4.44 -3.16
CA CYS A 108 9.24 3.92 -4.37
C CYS A 108 9.33 4.93 -5.54
N HIS A 109 9.20 6.23 -5.26
CA HIS A 109 9.30 7.28 -6.29
C HIS A 109 10.74 7.66 -6.68
N THR A 110 11.74 7.33 -5.86
CA THR A 110 13.14 7.76 -6.07
C THR A 110 13.77 7.20 -7.36
N LEU A 111 13.26 6.11 -7.95
CA LEU A 111 13.78 5.55 -9.20
C LEU A 111 13.04 6.02 -10.47
N LYS A 112 11.77 6.43 -10.40
CA LYS A 112 11.05 6.94 -11.57
C LYS A 112 11.45 8.36 -11.97
N ASN A 113 12.05 9.13 -11.05
CA ASN A 113 12.43 10.53 -11.28
C ASN A 113 13.93 10.81 -11.33
N LYS A 114 14.80 9.81 -11.19
CA LYS A 114 16.21 9.96 -11.58
C LYS A 114 16.36 9.59 -13.04
N PHE A 115 15.85 10.49 -13.87
CA PHE A 115 16.36 10.86 -15.19
C PHE A 115 17.11 9.71 -15.89
N VAL A 116 16.41 8.96 -16.74
CA VAL A 116 17.02 8.62 -18.02
C VAL A 116 16.87 9.91 -18.83
N PRO A 117 17.88 10.81 -18.86
CA PRO A 117 17.84 11.93 -19.80
C PRO A 117 17.57 11.34 -21.18
N ASP A 118 16.70 11.99 -21.95
CA ASP A 118 16.58 11.68 -23.38
C ASP A 118 17.98 11.70 -23.96
N VAL A 119 18.47 10.52 -24.32
CA VAL A 119 19.84 10.30 -24.79
C VAL A 119 20.06 11.16 -26.03
N THR A 120 19.04 11.33 -26.85
CA THR A 120 19.04 12.19 -28.02
C THR A 120 19.23 13.67 -27.69
N SER A 121 18.63 14.15 -26.59
CA SER A 121 18.78 15.51 -26.10
C SER A 121 20.16 15.73 -25.49
N LEU A 122 20.65 14.76 -24.72
CA LEU A 122 22.00 14.79 -24.13
C LEU A 122 23.10 14.83 -25.19
N PHE A 123 23.00 13.99 -26.22
CA PHE A 123 23.95 13.99 -27.33
C PHE A 123 23.86 15.30 -28.11
N ARG A 124 22.67 15.82 -28.42
CA ARG A 124 22.55 17.13 -29.08
C ARG A 124 23.16 18.28 -28.27
N ALA A 125 23.03 18.25 -26.94
CA ALA A 125 23.55 19.30 -26.08
C ALA A 125 25.08 19.23 -25.87
N ASN A 126 25.67 18.03 -25.87
CA ASN A 126 27.08 17.84 -25.48
C ASN A 126 28.00 17.42 -26.62
N LEU A 127 27.46 16.91 -27.74
CA LEU A 127 28.26 16.50 -28.88
C LEU A 127 28.62 17.73 -29.72
N LYS A 128 29.80 18.30 -29.48
CA LYS A 128 30.44 19.25 -30.39
C LYS A 128 31.26 18.45 -31.39
N ILE A 129 30.67 18.15 -32.54
CA ILE A 129 31.43 17.63 -33.68
C ILE A 129 32.11 18.84 -34.32
N ASP A 130 33.45 18.86 -34.35
CA ASP A 130 34.20 19.78 -35.17
C ASP A 130 34.35 19.14 -36.57
N PRO A 131 33.72 19.69 -37.62
CA PRO A 131 33.75 19.09 -38.95
C PRO A 131 34.93 19.58 -39.80
N SER A 132 36.01 20.12 -39.20
CA SER A 132 37.20 20.49 -39.96
C SER A 132 37.92 19.23 -40.44
N ILE A 133 37.64 18.85 -41.68
CA ILE A 133 38.48 17.94 -42.44
C ILE A 133 39.60 18.82 -42.98
N ASP A 134 40.81 18.70 -42.41
CA ASP A 134 42.02 19.24 -43.02
C ASP A 134 42.35 18.35 -44.23
N ASP A 135 42.21 18.92 -45.43
CA ASP A 135 42.86 18.46 -46.67
C ASP A 135 43.29 19.69 -47.50
#